data_AF-A0A128EF35-F1
#
_entry.id   AF-A0A128EF35-F1
#
_cell.length_a   1.000
_cell.length_b   1.000
_cell.length_c   1.000
_cell.angle_alpha   90.00
_cell.angle_beta   90.00
_cell.angle_gamma   90.00
#
_symmetry.space_group_name_H-M   'P 1'
#
loop_
_entity.id
_entity.type
_entity.pdbx_description
1 polymer ?
#
loop_
_entity_poly.entity_id
_entity_poly.type
_entity_poly.pdbx_seq_one_letter_code
_entity_poly.pdbx_strand_id
1 'polypeptide(L)'
;MKKILFALSLVASLLYAEKPPTGVMQFNSFILDEYFTFKINPIKTIPCKFEQIELITLKDRPECLKKKKAIEAYKKDHKKAIENLLKPGKSYYVTLLENQKTYYICSVSDNKKNLSQLLVERGFAMPNTSNKFLLELAKKARKEARGMFGGDFKLIGECIVDGTPIPGQEEPDEKVTYYSY
;
A
#
# COMPACT_ATOMS: atom_id res chain seq x y z
N MET A 1 -35.84 -4.91 61.05
CA MET A 1 -35.56 -4.37 59.69
C MET A 1 -34.14 -4.77 59.29
N LYS A 2 -33.99 -5.76 58.40
CA LYS A 2 -32.70 -6.27 57.92
C LYS A 2 -32.18 -5.35 56.81
N LYS A 3 -31.02 -4.74 56.99
CA LYS A 3 -30.30 -4.03 55.90
C LYS A 3 -29.41 -5.05 55.19
N ILE A 4 -29.74 -5.36 53.93
CA ILE A 4 -28.92 -6.18 53.04
C ILE A 4 -27.94 -5.23 52.35
N LEU A 5 -26.65 -5.36 52.64
CA LEU A 5 -25.60 -4.71 51.85
C LEU A 5 -25.37 -5.54 50.58
N PHE A 6 -25.70 -4.95 49.43
CA PHE A 6 -25.22 -5.43 48.14
C PHE A 6 -23.75 -5.03 48.00
N ALA A 7 -22.85 -6.01 48.07
CA ALA A 7 -21.49 -5.85 47.60
C ALA A 7 -21.51 -5.89 46.06
N LEU A 8 -21.42 -4.72 45.42
CA LEU A 8 -21.07 -4.63 44.00
C LEU A 8 -19.61 -5.08 43.85
N SER A 9 -19.39 -6.30 43.38
CA SER A 9 -18.07 -6.68 42.87
C SER A 9 -17.87 -6.01 41.51
N LEU A 10 -17.09 -4.93 41.50
CA LEU A 10 -16.50 -4.39 40.29
C LEU A 10 -15.53 -5.45 39.74
N VAL A 11 -15.97 -6.23 38.76
CA VAL A 11 -15.06 -6.99 37.90
C VAL A 11 -14.49 -5.98 36.91
N ALA A 12 -13.39 -5.34 37.30
CA ALA A 12 -12.57 -4.59 36.37
C ALA A 12 -11.86 -5.60 35.45
N SER A 13 -12.50 -5.93 34.33
CA SER A 13 -11.84 -6.60 33.23
C SER A 13 -10.77 -5.65 32.67
N LEU A 14 -9.53 -5.84 33.13
CA LEU A 14 -8.34 -5.34 32.46
C LEU A 14 -8.40 -5.86 31.01
N LEU A 15 -8.75 -4.99 30.09
CA LEU A 15 -8.51 -5.16 28.65
C LEU A 15 -7.00 -5.17 28.46
N TYR A 16 -6.36 -6.31 28.72
CA TYR A 16 -5.03 -6.56 28.21
C TYR A 16 -5.17 -6.61 26.68
N ALA A 17 -4.76 -5.55 26.01
CA ALA A 17 -4.58 -5.59 24.56
C ALA A 17 -3.55 -6.69 24.28
N GLU A 18 -4.02 -7.84 23.81
CA GLU A 18 -3.14 -8.92 23.37
C GLU A 18 -2.19 -8.35 22.31
N LYS A 19 -0.89 -8.63 22.45
CA LYS A 19 0.08 -8.19 21.45
C LYS A 19 -0.31 -8.78 20.09
N PRO A 20 -0.27 -7.98 19.01
CA PRO A 20 -0.66 -8.46 17.69
C PRO A 20 0.19 -9.67 17.28
N PRO A 21 -0.42 -10.71 16.67
CA PRO A 21 0.30 -11.91 16.25
C PRO A 21 1.47 -11.55 15.32
N THR A 22 2.67 -12.04 15.65
CA THR A 22 3.89 -11.79 14.87
C THR A 22 4.58 -13.10 14.54
N GLY A 23 5.05 -13.25 13.29
CA GLY A 23 5.76 -14.45 12.86
C GLY A 23 6.71 -14.19 11.71
N VAL A 24 7.62 -15.14 11.46
CA VAL A 24 8.48 -15.12 10.28
C VAL A 24 7.72 -15.74 9.11
N MET A 25 7.54 -14.99 8.03
CA MET A 25 6.80 -15.41 6.84
C MET A 25 7.58 -15.08 5.58
N GLN A 26 7.44 -15.90 4.54
CA GLN A 26 8.12 -15.68 3.27
C GLN A 26 7.28 -14.79 2.36
N PHE A 27 7.87 -13.70 1.86
CA PHE A 27 7.23 -12.90 0.82
C PHE A 27 7.03 -13.76 -0.43
N ASN A 28 5.80 -13.81 -0.93
CA ASN A 28 5.44 -14.62 -2.09
C ASN A 28 5.32 -13.78 -3.36
N SER A 29 4.43 -12.80 -3.37
CA SER A 29 4.18 -11.96 -4.54
C SER A 29 3.43 -10.69 -4.20
N PHE A 30 3.56 -9.66 -5.04
CA PHE A 30 2.67 -8.51 -5.08
C PHE A 30 1.55 -8.75 -6.09
N ILE A 31 0.29 -8.61 -5.66
CA ILE A 31 -0.89 -8.98 -6.46
C ILE A 31 -1.96 -7.89 -6.44
N LEU A 32 -2.77 -7.87 -7.50
CA LEU A 32 -3.91 -6.96 -7.67
C LEU A 32 -3.56 -5.47 -7.53
N ASP A 33 -2.29 -5.12 -7.73
CA ASP A 33 -1.73 -3.78 -7.48
C ASP A 33 -2.03 -3.23 -6.08
N GLU A 34 -2.19 -4.11 -5.09
CA GLU A 34 -2.69 -3.69 -3.77
C GLU A 34 -2.13 -4.51 -2.61
N TYR A 35 -1.97 -5.83 -2.79
CA TYR A 35 -1.67 -6.74 -1.69
C TYR A 35 -0.29 -7.36 -1.82
N PHE A 36 0.42 -7.39 -0.70
CA PHE A 36 1.63 -8.19 -0.51
C PHE A 36 1.25 -9.52 0.10
N THR A 37 1.58 -10.62 -0.57
CA THR A 37 1.25 -11.95 -0.06
C THR A 37 2.43 -12.57 0.67
N PHE A 38 2.17 -13.16 1.84
CA PHE A 38 3.18 -13.82 2.67
C PHE A 38 2.77 -15.27 2.96
N LYS A 39 3.66 -16.22 2.70
CA LYS A 39 3.47 -17.62 3.03
C LYS A 39 3.86 -17.87 4.48
N ILE A 40 2.91 -18.38 5.27
CA ILE A 40 3.19 -18.92 6.59
C ILE A 40 3.73 -20.35 6.45
N ASN A 41 3.14 -21.11 5.53
CA ASN A 41 3.53 -22.47 5.17
C ASN A 41 3.11 -22.73 3.70
N PRO A 42 3.40 -23.91 3.11
CA PRO A 42 3.09 -24.18 1.70
C PRO A 42 1.62 -24.05 1.29
N ILE A 43 0.69 -24.14 2.25
CA ILE A 43 -0.76 -24.14 2.00
C ILE A 43 -1.39 -22.78 2.31
N LYS A 44 -0.87 -22.08 3.33
CA LYS A 44 -1.47 -20.85 3.86
C LYS A 44 -0.67 -19.61 3.47
N THR A 45 -1.35 -18.72 2.75
CA THR A 45 -0.87 -17.39 2.36
C THR A 45 -1.73 -16.31 3.01
N ILE A 46 -1.09 -15.26 3.54
CA ILE A 46 -1.75 -14.08 4.09
C ILE A 46 -1.59 -12.91 3.11
N PRO A 47 -2.68 -12.31 2.64
CA PRO A 47 -2.64 -11.01 1.98
C PRO A 47 -2.50 -9.88 3.01
N CYS A 48 -1.54 -9.00 2.78
CA CYS A 48 -1.23 -7.84 3.61
C CYS A 48 -1.35 -6.54 2.81
N LYS A 49 -1.98 -5.53 3.42
CA LYS A 49 -1.70 -4.12 3.16
C LYS A 49 -0.75 -3.61 4.23
N PHE A 50 0.17 -2.74 3.85
CA PHE A 50 1.12 -2.19 4.81
C PHE A 50 0.53 -0.99 5.54
N GLU A 51 0.79 -0.92 6.84
CA GLU A 51 0.36 0.22 7.64
C GLU A 51 1.03 1.52 7.19
N GLN A 52 0.35 2.65 7.45
CA GLN A 52 0.88 4.02 7.34
C GLN A 52 1.26 4.47 5.92
N ILE A 53 0.96 3.68 4.89
CA ILE A 53 1.23 4.02 3.49
C ILE A 53 0.08 3.63 2.57
N GLU A 54 -0.02 4.35 1.46
CA GLU A 54 -0.77 3.94 0.25
C GLU A 54 0.23 3.69 -0.88
N LEU A 55 -0.01 2.68 -1.70
CA LEU A 55 0.80 2.41 -2.88
C LEU A 55 0.41 3.36 -4.01
N ILE A 56 1.40 3.84 -4.77
CA ILE A 56 1.13 4.67 -5.95
C ILE A 56 0.81 3.74 -7.12
N THR A 57 -0.47 3.58 -7.46
CA THR A 57 -0.91 2.61 -8.49
C THR A 57 -1.99 3.18 -9.40
N LEU A 58 -2.18 2.55 -10.57
CA LEU A 58 -3.27 2.91 -11.49
C LEU A 58 -4.68 2.63 -10.92
N LYS A 59 -4.80 1.93 -9.79
CA LYS A 59 -6.10 1.64 -9.17
C LYS A 59 -6.84 2.92 -8.82
N ASP A 60 -6.12 3.93 -8.35
CA ASP A 60 -6.70 5.18 -7.86
C ASP A 60 -6.99 6.18 -8.98
N ARG A 61 -6.29 6.03 -10.13
CA ARG A 61 -6.38 6.92 -11.29
C ARG A 61 -6.32 6.11 -12.60
N PRO A 62 -7.32 5.26 -12.89
CA PRO A 62 -7.32 4.42 -14.09
C PRO A 62 -7.32 5.23 -15.40
N GLU A 63 -7.77 6.49 -15.36
CA GLU A 63 -7.75 7.42 -16.48
C GLU A 63 -6.34 7.78 -16.96
N CYS A 64 -5.32 7.64 -16.10
CA CYS A 64 -3.93 7.92 -16.46
C CYS A 64 -3.37 6.98 -17.53
N LEU A 65 -4.00 5.83 -17.77
CA LEU A 65 -3.58 4.92 -18.81
C LEU A 65 -4.77 4.12 -19.35
N LYS A 66 -5.23 4.46 -20.56
CA LYS A 66 -6.46 3.88 -21.13
C LYS A 66 -6.23 2.64 -21.99
N LYS A 67 -5.07 2.53 -22.65
CA LYS A 67 -4.80 1.45 -23.62
C LYS A 67 -4.51 0.13 -22.88
N LYS A 68 -5.34 -0.90 -23.09
CA LYS A 68 -5.18 -2.24 -22.47
C LYS A 68 -3.75 -2.78 -22.51
N LYS A 69 -3.10 -2.78 -23.69
CA LYS A 69 -1.70 -3.25 -23.81
C LYS A 69 -0.72 -2.45 -22.94
N ALA A 70 -0.92 -1.14 -22.81
CA ALA A 70 -0.08 -0.29 -21.98
C ALA A 70 -0.35 -0.54 -20.48
N ILE A 71 -1.61 -0.73 -20.08
CA ILE A 71 -1.98 -1.11 -18.71
C ILE A 71 -1.30 -2.43 -18.31
N GLU A 72 -1.39 -3.46 -19.15
CA GLU A 72 -0.77 -4.75 -18.86
C GLU A 72 0.76 -4.66 -18.76
N ALA A 73 1.40 -3.88 -19.65
CA ALA A 73 2.83 -3.63 -19.59
C ALA A 73 3.22 -2.91 -18.28
N TYR A 74 2.52 -1.83 -17.95
CA TYR A 74 2.71 -1.10 -16.71
C TYR A 74 2.58 -2.01 -15.48
N LYS A 75 1.48 -2.78 -15.38
CA LYS A 75 1.23 -3.65 -14.23
C LYS A 75 2.33 -4.68 -14.05
N LYS A 76 2.81 -5.26 -15.15
CA LYS A 76 3.93 -6.20 -15.15
C LYS A 76 5.22 -5.55 -14.64
N ASP A 77 5.57 -4.38 -15.17
CA ASP A 77 6.83 -3.71 -14.83
C ASP A 77 6.80 -3.14 -13.42
N HIS A 78 5.67 -2.55 -13.02
CA HIS A 78 5.44 -2.04 -11.66
C HIS A 78 5.52 -3.17 -10.63
N LYS A 79 4.83 -4.30 -10.87
CA LYS A 79 4.92 -5.49 -10.03
C LYS A 79 6.37 -5.97 -9.90
N LYS A 80 7.09 -6.08 -11.01
CA LYS A 80 8.50 -6.51 -11.02
C LYS A 80 9.38 -5.55 -10.21
N ALA A 81 9.17 -4.24 -10.34
CA ALA A 81 9.92 -3.24 -9.61
C ALA A 81 9.72 -3.36 -8.08
N ILE A 82 8.47 -3.52 -7.62
CA ILE A 82 8.15 -3.76 -6.21
C ILE A 82 8.73 -5.09 -5.73
N GLU A 83 8.54 -6.18 -6.49
CA GLU A 83 9.05 -7.51 -6.12
C GLU A 83 10.58 -7.53 -6.06
N ASN A 84 11.29 -6.73 -6.85
CA ASN A 84 12.75 -6.61 -6.75
C ASN A 84 13.20 -5.96 -5.41
N LEU A 85 12.36 -5.12 -4.79
CA LEU A 85 12.66 -4.52 -3.48
C LEU A 85 12.51 -5.53 -2.34
N LEU A 86 11.47 -6.37 -2.40
CA LEU A 86 11.10 -7.32 -1.33
C LEU A 86 11.68 -8.73 -1.56
N LYS A 87 11.97 -9.10 -2.80
CA LYS A 87 12.51 -10.40 -3.25
C LYS A 87 11.62 -11.60 -2.85
N PRO A 88 10.84 -12.17 -3.78
CA PRO A 88 10.09 -13.39 -3.52
C PRO A 88 10.96 -14.50 -2.90
N GLY A 89 10.40 -15.21 -1.91
CA GLY A 89 11.09 -16.23 -1.11
C GLY A 89 11.85 -15.70 0.10
N LYS A 90 12.10 -14.38 0.20
CA LYS A 90 12.77 -13.81 1.37
C LYS A 90 11.84 -13.81 2.58
N SER A 91 12.38 -14.19 3.73
CA SER A 91 11.68 -14.18 5.01
C SER A 91 11.67 -12.79 5.66
N TYR A 92 10.53 -12.45 6.25
CA TYR A 92 10.26 -11.20 6.94
C TYR A 92 9.56 -11.44 8.26
N TYR A 93 9.77 -10.55 9.23
CA TYR A 93 8.93 -10.45 10.40
C TYR A 93 7.64 -9.73 10.02
N VAL A 94 6.51 -10.41 10.14
CA VAL A 94 5.17 -9.91 9.80
C VAL A 94 4.34 -9.88 11.07
N THR A 95 3.88 -8.68 11.43
CA THR A 95 2.93 -8.44 12.52
C THR A 95 1.57 -8.13 11.93
N LEU A 96 0.55 -8.92 12.31
CA LEU A 96 -0.83 -8.76 11.86
C LEU A 96 -1.56 -7.80 12.82
N LEU A 97 -1.74 -6.55 12.40
CA LEU A 97 -2.28 -5.49 13.25
C LEU A 97 -3.80 -5.52 13.29
N GLU A 98 -4.44 -5.68 12.13
CA GLU A 98 -5.89 -5.68 12.01
C GLU A 98 -6.33 -6.67 10.93
N ASN A 99 -7.39 -7.43 11.20
CA ASN A 99 -7.99 -8.35 10.25
C ASN A 99 -9.11 -7.65 9.47
N GLN A 100 -8.88 -7.36 8.20
CA GLN A 100 -9.92 -7.01 7.25
C GLN A 100 -10.39 -8.32 6.60
N LYS A 101 -11.69 -8.46 6.33
CA LYS A 101 -12.28 -9.73 5.84
C LYS A 101 -11.49 -10.45 4.73
N THR A 102 -10.81 -9.69 3.87
CA THR A 102 -10.04 -10.18 2.72
C THR A 102 -8.52 -9.98 2.84
N TYR A 103 -8.01 -9.24 3.83
CA TYR A 103 -6.58 -8.94 4.00
C TYR A 103 -6.26 -8.49 5.42
N TYR A 104 -4.98 -8.47 5.79
CA TYR A 104 -4.55 -7.90 7.06
C TYR A 104 -3.88 -6.54 6.85
N ILE A 105 -4.09 -5.62 7.77
CA ILE A 105 -3.15 -4.50 7.95
C ILE A 105 -1.92 -5.07 8.64
N CYS A 106 -0.76 -4.91 8.04
CA CYS A 106 0.48 -5.55 8.48
C CYS A 106 1.59 -4.53 8.70
N SER A 107 2.33 -4.71 9.79
CA SER A 107 3.69 -4.16 9.91
C SER A 107 4.66 -5.22 9.44
N VAL A 108 5.54 -4.89 8.50
CA VAL A 108 6.51 -5.85 7.94
C VAL A 108 7.91 -5.28 8.00
N SER A 109 8.86 -6.08 8.47
CA SER A 109 10.26 -5.68 8.58
C SER A 109 11.21 -6.85 8.32
N ASP A 110 12.42 -6.53 7.90
CA ASP A 110 13.57 -7.41 8.09
C ASP A 110 14.46 -6.87 9.21
N ASN A 111 15.61 -7.51 9.43
CA ASN A 111 16.59 -7.09 10.45
C ASN A 111 17.20 -5.70 10.21
N LYS A 112 16.95 -5.07 9.05
CA LYS A 112 17.53 -3.77 8.69
C LYS A 112 16.47 -2.67 8.62
N LYS A 113 15.27 -2.96 8.13
CA LYS A 113 14.29 -1.93 7.78
C LYS A 113 12.85 -2.41 7.83
N ASN A 114 11.97 -1.48 8.17
CA ASN A 114 10.53 -1.60 7.94
C ASN A 114 10.23 -1.42 6.44
N LEU A 115 9.32 -2.23 5.90
CA LEU A 115 9.02 -2.25 4.47
C LEU A 115 8.14 -1.09 4.00
N SER A 116 7.27 -0.53 4.86
CA SER A 116 6.57 0.73 4.54
C SER A 116 7.57 1.85 4.31
N GLN A 117 8.58 1.97 5.19
CA GLN A 117 9.66 2.94 5.03
C GLN A 117 10.43 2.70 3.73
N LEU A 118 10.76 1.44 3.40
CA LEU A 118 11.44 1.10 2.16
C LEU A 118 10.65 1.53 0.93
N LEU A 119 9.35 1.26 0.88
CA LEU A 119 8.53 1.58 -0.29
C LEU A 119 8.42 3.09 -0.49
N VAL A 120 8.26 3.85 0.58
CA VAL A 120 8.25 5.32 0.54
C VAL A 120 9.62 5.85 0.11
N GLU A 121 10.70 5.37 0.74
CA GLU A 121 12.08 5.77 0.40
C GLU A 121 12.41 5.52 -1.08
N ARG A 122 11.84 4.46 -1.67
CA ARG A 122 12.05 4.07 -3.07
C ARG A 122 11.03 4.66 -4.02
N GLY A 123 10.08 5.47 -3.53
CA GLY A 123 9.11 6.19 -4.35
C GLY A 123 8.00 5.31 -4.94
N PHE A 124 7.64 4.21 -4.29
CA PHE A 124 6.50 3.36 -4.71
C PHE A 124 5.27 3.51 -3.81
N ALA A 125 5.37 4.32 -2.76
CA ALA A 125 4.29 4.54 -1.82
C ALA A 125 4.33 5.97 -1.27
N MET A 126 3.15 6.47 -0.86
CA MET A 126 2.99 7.72 -0.15
C MET A 126 2.53 7.47 1.29
N PRO A 127 2.99 8.24 2.28
CA PRO A 127 2.48 8.12 3.64
C PRO A 127 1.00 8.52 3.71
N ASN A 128 0.15 7.73 4.39
CA ASN A 128 -1.24 8.09 4.72
C ASN A 128 -1.41 8.43 6.20
N THR A 129 -0.36 9.01 6.78
CA THR A 129 -0.21 9.29 8.21
C THR A 129 0.51 10.62 8.43
N SER A 130 0.45 11.14 9.65
CA SER A 130 1.20 12.32 10.10
C SER A 130 2.63 12.01 10.55
N ASN A 131 3.14 10.79 10.30
CA ASN A 131 4.49 10.38 10.65
C ASN A 131 5.54 11.22 9.88
N LYS A 132 6.19 12.17 10.56
CA LYS A 132 7.18 13.08 9.98
C LYS A 132 8.33 12.37 9.26
N PHE A 133 8.78 11.22 9.77
CA PHE A 133 9.87 10.49 9.14
C PHE A 133 9.48 9.95 7.75
N LEU A 134 8.29 9.35 7.65
CA LEU A 134 7.77 8.88 6.36
C LEU A 134 7.53 10.04 5.38
N LEU A 135 7.03 11.18 5.87
CA LEU A 135 6.84 12.38 5.05
C LEU A 135 8.16 12.92 4.48
N GLU A 136 9.23 12.95 5.26
CA GLU A 136 10.56 13.37 4.77
C GLU A 136 11.16 12.36 3.78
N LEU A 137 10.96 11.05 3.99
CA LEU A 137 11.35 10.05 3.00
C LEU A 137 10.63 10.25 1.67
N ALA A 138 9.33 10.56 1.69
CA ALA A 138 8.55 10.82 0.47
C ALA A 138 9.06 12.06 -0.28
N LYS A 139 9.31 13.17 0.45
CA LYS A 139 9.90 14.38 -0.14
C LYS A 139 11.25 14.10 -0.80
N LYS A 140 12.11 13.33 -0.12
CA LYS A 140 13.42 12.92 -0.65
C LYS A 140 13.27 12.06 -1.89
N ALA A 141 12.38 11.06 -1.87
CA ALA A 141 12.14 10.18 -3.00
C ALA A 141 11.67 10.95 -4.24
N ARG A 142 10.80 11.94 -4.05
CA ARG A 142 10.34 12.85 -5.12
C ARG A 142 11.48 13.73 -5.64
N LYS A 143 12.25 14.37 -4.77
CA LYS A 143 13.41 15.21 -5.15
C LYS A 143 14.45 14.44 -5.94
N GLU A 144 14.68 13.18 -5.59
CA GLU A 144 15.67 12.31 -6.23
C GLU A 144 15.10 11.48 -7.38
N ALA A 145 13.86 11.74 -7.81
CA ALA A 145 13.20 11.06 -8.92
C ALA A 145 13.25 9.51 -8.80
N ARG A 146 12.92 8.98 -7.62
CA ARG A 146 12.92 7.54 -7.35
C ARG A 146 11.57 6.90 -7.68
N GLY A 147 11.60 5.65 -8.12
CA GLY A 147 10.38 4.84 -8.33
C GLY A 147 9.40 5.54 -9.26
N MET A 148 8.19 5.78 -8.78
CA MET A 148 7.12 6.45 -9.52
C MET A 148 7.43 7.91 -9.87
N PHE A 149 8.42 8.53 -9.22
CA PHE A 149 8.82 9.91 -9.49
C PHE A 149 9.92 10.06 -10.53
N GLY A 150 10.37 8.96 -11.16
CA GLY A 150 11.44 9.02 -12.15
C GLY A 150 11.52 7.83 -13.09
N GLY A 151 12.50 7.89 -13.99
CA GLY A 151 12.72 6.87 -15.02
C GLY A 151 11.46 6.55 -15.83
N ASP A 152 11.25 5.25 -16.08
CA ASP A 152 10.14 4.75 -16.91
C ASP A 152 8.75 4.97 -16.30
N PHE A 153 8.66 5.21 -14.99
CA PHE A 153 7.38 5.42 -14.31
C PHE A 153 6.97 6.89 -14.20
N LYS A 154 7.89 7.84 -14.47
CA LYS A 154 7.70 9.26 -14.16
C LYS A 154 6.36 9.83 -14.64
N LEU A 155 6.04 9.69 -15.92
CA LEU A 155 4.83 10.28 -16.50
C LEU A 155 3.55 9.71 -15.87
N ILE A 156 3.53 8.39 -15.63
CA ILE A 156 2.38 7.72 -15.00
C ILE A 156 2.29 8.12 -13.53
N GLY A 157 3.42 8.22 -12.82
CA GLY A 157 3.46 8.67 -11.42
C GLY A 157 3.01 10.12 -11.24
N GLU A 158 3.44 11.04 -12.12
CA GLU A 158 2.98 12.44 -12.13
C GLU A 158 1.47 12.53 -12.38
N CYS A 159 0.92 11.66 -13.25
CA CYS A 159 -0.52 11.58 -13.44
C CYS A 159 -1.25 11.05 -12.20
N ILE A 160 -0.80 9.93 -11.62
CA ILE A 160 -1.47 9.31 -10.46
C ILE A 160 -1.42 10.25 -9.24
N VAL A 161 -0.26 10.85 -8.97
CA VAL A 161 -0.01 11.61 -7.74
C VAL A 161 -0.48 13.06 -7.87
N ASP A 162 -0.16 13.72 -8.98
CA ASP A 162 -0.41 15.16 -9.14
C ASP A 162 -1.57 15.47 -10.11
N GLY A 163 -2.10 14.46 -10.81
CA GLY A 163 -3.14 14.67 -11.83
C GLY A 163 -2.63 15.27 -13.14
N THR A 164 -1.33 15.25 -13.37
CA THR A 164 -0.74 15.78 -14.61
C THR A 164 -1.13 14.89 -15.79
N PRO A 165 -1.81 15.39 -16.83
CA PRO A 165 -2.19 14.58 -17.99
C PRO A 165 -0.95 13.98 -18.70
N ILE A 166 -1.06 12.74 -19.16
CA ILE A 166 0.01 12.13 -19.97
C ILE A 166 -0.07 12.70 -21.39
N PRO A 167 1.02 13.30 -21.92
CA PRO A 167 1.03 13.86 -23.28
C PRO A 167 0.61 12.83 -24.34
N GLY A 168 -0.23 13.25 -25.29
CA GLY A 168 -0.73 12.38 -26.35
C GLY A 168 -1.79 11.35 -25.92
N GLN A 169 -2.34 11.49 -24.71
CA GLN A 169 -3.55 10.77 -24.26
C GLN A 169 -4.78 11.66 -24.11
N GLU A 170 -4.69 12.92 -24.55
CA GLU A 170 -5.84 13.84 -24.62
C GLU A 170 -6.93 13.22 -25.51
N GLU A 171 -8.17 13.21 -25.00
CA GLU A 171 -9.31 12.91 -25.85
C GLU A 171 -9.49 14.08 -26.82
N PRO A 172 -9.79 13.83 -28.10
CA PRO A 172 -10.09 14.92 -29.02
C PRO A 172 -11.26 15.70 -28.43
N ASP A 173 -11.09 17.01 -28.26
CA ASP A 173 -12.15 17.92 -27.80
C ASP A 173 -13.45 17.54 -28.50
N GLU A 174 -14.43 17.12 -27.70
CA GLU A 174 -15.76 16.82 -28.18
C GLU A 174 -16.26 18.09 -28.86
N LYS A 175 -16.30 18.09 -30.20
CA LYS A 175 -16.84 19.20 -30.97
C LYS A 175 -18.28 19.41 -30.48
N VAL A 176 -18.48 20.44 -29.68
CA VAL A 176 -19.80 20.91 -29.26
C VAL A 176 -20.51 21.37 -30.54
N THR A 177 -21.27 20.48 -31.16
CA THR A 177 -22.22 20.83 -32.21
C THR A 177 -23.40 21.50 -31.52
N TYR A 178 -23.40 22.84 -31.52
CA TYR A 178 -24.63 23.59 -31.31
C TYR A 178 -25.57 23.26 -32.47
N TYR A 179 -26.59 22.45 -32.22
CA TYR A 179 -27.76 22.43 -33.10
C TYR A 179 -28.56 23.69 -32.82
N SER A 180 -28.48 24.65 -33.74
CA SER A 180 -29.50 25.68 -33.89
C SER A 180 -30.62 25.12 -34.76
N TYR A 181 -31.79 24.91 -34.15
CA TYR A 181 -33.09 24.92 -34.83
C TYR A 181 -34.09 25.66 -33.94
#